data_AF-A0A9W6FH63-F1
#
_entry.id   AF-A0A9W6FH63-F1
#
_cell.length_a   1.000
_cell.length_b   1.000
_cell.length_c   1.000
_cell.angle_alpha   90.00
_cell.angle_beta   90.00
_cell.angle_gamma   90.00
#
_symmetry.space_group_name_H-M   'P 1'
#
loop_
_entity.id
_entity.type
_entity.pdbx_description
1 polymer ?
#
loop_
_entity_poly.entity_id
_entity_poly.type
_entity_poly.pdbx_seq_one_letter_code
_entity_poly.pdbx_strand_id
1 'polypeptide(L)' 'MILYHGSYLEIKSPDLEHSRKNVDFGCGFYLTPIYEQAVKWCEKFKLQYH' A
#
# COMPACT_ATOMS: atom_id res chain seq x y z
N MET A 1 -10.84 14.65 -1.98
CA MET A 1 -10.93 13.45 -1.12
C MET A 1 -9.51 13.02 -0.77
N ILE A 2 -9.25 12.67 0.49
CA ILE A 2 -7.94 12.16 0.93
C ILE A 2 -8.03 10.64 1.02
N LEU A 3 -7.01 9.93 0.54
CA LEU A 3 -6.91 8.47 0.56
C LEU A 3 -5.57 8.05 1.17
N TYR A 4 -5.53 6.86 1.75
CA TYR A 4 -4.38 6.33 2.46
C TYR A 4 -3.96 4.98 1.87
N HIS A 5 -2.64 4.77 1.80
CA HIS A 5 -2.01 3.52 1.41
C HIS A 5 -1.13 3.05 2.57
N GLY A 6 -1.23 1.77 2.93
CA GLY A 6 -0.33 1.14 3.91
C GLY A 6 0.72 0.29 3.21
N SER A 7 2.00 0.49 3.55
CA SER A 7 3.14 -0.25 3.02
C SER A 7 4.20 -0.47 4.11
N TYR A 8 5.08 -1.44 3.88
CA TYR A 8 6.25 -1.67 4.75
C TYR A 8 7.36 -0.62 4.55
N LEU A 9 7.32 0.14 3.45
CA LEU A 9 8.29 1.15 3.08
C LEU A 9 7.59 2.46 2.69
N GLU A 10 8.22 3.59 3.02
CA GLU A 10 7.80 4.90 2.52
C GLU A 10 7.94 4.99 0.99
N ILE A 11 6.88 5.43 0.31
CA ILE A 11 6.87 5.70 -1.13
C ILE A 11 6.93 7.22 -1.31
N LYS A 12 8.13 7.75 -1.59
CA LYS A 12 8.36 9.20 -1.73
C LYS A 12 7.68 9.80 -2.97
N SER A 13 7.66 9.04 -4.06
CA SER A 13 7.03 9.42 -5.32
C SER A 13 6.30 8.19 -5.87
N PRO A 14 4.95 8.16 -5.83
CA PRO A 14 4.20 7.01 -6.32
C PRO A 14 4.27 6.92 -7.84
N ASP A 15 4.70 5.76 -8.34
CA ASP A 15 4.65 5.39 -9.76
C ASP A 15 4.00 4.01 -9.93
N LEU A 16 3.56 3.70 -11.15
CA LEU A 16 2.95 2.42 -11.50
C LEU A 16 3.86 1.53 -12.36
N GLU A 17 5.06 2.00 -12.70
CA GLU A 17 5.98 1.29 -13.60
C GLU A 17 6.49 -0.01 -12.95
N HIS A 18 6.64 0.00 -11.63
CA HIS A 18 7.10 -1.14 -10.85
C HIS A 18 5.99 -2.14 -10.47
N SER A 19 4.75 -1.91 -10.91
CA SER A 19 3.64 -2.81 -10.65
C SER A 19 3.82 -4.14 -11.38
N ARG A 20 3.34 -5.23 -10.76
CA ARG A 20 3.32 -6.55 -11.40
C ARG A 20 2.34 -6.54 -12.58
N LYS A 21 2.71 -7.23 -13.67
CA LYS A 21 1.80 -7.50 -14.79
C LYS A 21 0.76 -8.55 -14.36
N ASN A 22 -0.46 -8.45 -14.91
CA ASN A 22 -1.55 -9.42 -14.74
C ASN A 22 -2.05 -9.60 -13.28
N VAL A 23 -2.33 -8.50 -12.59
CA VAL A 23 -3.04 -8.53 -11.29
C VAL A 23 -4.54 -8.30 -11.50
N ASP A 24 -5.36 -8.83 -10.59
CA ASP A 24 -6.84 -8.88 -10.73
C ASP A 24 -7.51 -7.52 -10.98
N PHE A 25 -6.89 -6.43 -10.50
CA PHE A 25 -7.44 -5.08 -10.56
C PHE A 25 -6.58 -4.08 -11.35
N GLY A 26 -5.59 -4.56 -12.10
CA GLY A 26 -4.63 -3.73 -12.83
C GLY A 26 -3.57 -3.05 -11.95
N CYS A 27 -2.63 -2.34 -12.59
CA CYS A 27 -1.53 -1.66 -11.90
C CYS A 27 -2.05 -0.50 -11.05
N GLY A 28 -1.70 -0.49 -9.77
CA GLY A 28 -2.22 0.50 -8.83
C GLY A 28 -1.76 0.29 -7.39
N PHE A 29 -2.16 1.22 -6.54
CA PHE A 29 -2.03 1.09 -5.08
C PHE A 29 -3.39 0.70 -4.50
N TYR A 30 -3.38 -0.18 -3.50
CA TYR A 30 -4.55 -0.39 -2.66
C TYR A 30 -4.72 0.81 -1.73
N LEU A 31 -5.87 1.48 -1.84
CA LEU A 31 -6.20 2.70 -1.12
C LEU A 31 -7.43 2.47 -0.23
N THR A 32 -7.51 3.24 0.86
CA THR A 32 -8.69 3.31 1.73
C THR A 32 -8.92 4.76 2.18
N PRO A 33 -10.17 5.20 2.34
CA PRO A 33 -10.46 6.49 2.98
C PRO A 33 -10.29 6.45 4.51
N ILE A 34 -10.10 5.27 5.11
CA ILE A 34 -10.01 5.07 6.57
C ILE A 34 -8.54 4.96 6.97
N TYR A 35 -8.01 5.98 7.65
CA TYR A 35 -6.61 6.06 8.05
C TYR A 35 -6.18 4.86 8.91
N GLU A 36 -7.00 4.47 9.88
CA GLU A 36 -6.72 3.38 10.81
C GLU A 36 -6.56 2.03 10.10
N GLN A 37 -7.27 1.82 8.98
CA GLN A 37 -7.11 0.61 8.18
C GLN A 37 -5.73 0.58 7.50
N ALA A 38 -5.26 1.70 6.96
CA ALA A 38 -3.93 1.80 6.37
C ALA A 38 -2.83 1.56 7.42
N VAL A 39 -2.97 2.11 8.63
CA VAL A 39 -2.03 1.89 9.75
C VAL A 39 -1.98 0.42 10.15
N LYS A 40 -3.12 -0.22 10.37
CA LYS A 40 -3.19 -1.66 10.69
C LYS A 40 -2.57 -2.54 9.60
N TRP A 41 -2.66 -2.13 8.34
CA TRP A 41 -1.97 -2.82 7.24
C TRP A 41 -0.46 -2.72 7.37
N CYS A 42 0.10 -1.57 7.72
CA CYS A 42 1.54 -1.40 7.96
C CYS A 42 2.06 -2.29 9.10
N GLU A 43 1.27 -2.47 10.17
CA GLU A 43 1.65 -3.28 11.32
C GLU A 43 1.88 -4.76 10.99
N LYS A 44 1.16 -5.31 10.01
CA LYS A 44 1.34 -6.71 9.58
C LYS A 44 2.75 -6.99 9.04
N PHE A 45 3.40 -5.99 8.45
CA PHE A 45 4.75 -6.15 7.91
C PHE A 45 5.82 -6.12 9.01
N LYS A 46 5.59 -5.40 10.13
CA LYS A 46 6.54 -5.38 11.25
C LYS A 46 6.78 -6.77 11.86
N LEU A 47 5.76 -7.64 11.81
CA LEU A 47 5.83 -9.01 12.31
C LEU A 47 6.62 -9.97 11.40
N GLN A 48 6.90 -9.60 10.14
CA GLN A 48 7.57 -10.48 9.18
C GLN A 48 9.11 -10.34 9.17
N TYR A 49 9.66 -9.37 9.91
CA TYR A 49 11.10 -9.10 9.99
C TYR A 49 11.70 -9.45 11.37
N HIS A 50 11.03 -10.30 12.15
CA HIS A 50 11.52 -10.86 13.41
C HIS A 50 11.91 -12.33 13.24
#